data_AF-A0A832YDC3-F1
#
_entry.id   AF-A0A832YDC3-F1
#
_cell.length_a   1.000
_cell.length_b   1.000
_cell.length_c   1.000
_cell.angle_alpha   90.00
_cell.angle_beta   90.00
_cell.angle_gamma   90.00
#
_symmetry.space_group_name_H-M   'P 1'
#
loop_
_entity.id
_entity.type
_entity.pdbx_description
1 polymer ?
#
loop_
_entity_poly.entity_id
_entity_poly.type
_entity_poly.pdbx_seq_one_letter_code
_entity_poly.pdbx_strand_id
1 'polypeptide(L)'
;MEFINKLEAGVSKPLVIAAMQDMGNVGSIVINFINKHMHTVPFRYAKSTKPPYVYDKGGYIEIPEEEWEYRYGNDVIVFGGGAGQPQQSNELNDLCQDVIDVAKKYSAKFIYTVGGYRTSRQFGKYPTTYVTTTSKELLERVRRLEIETTPQQS
;
A
#
# COMPACT_ATOMS: atom_id res chain seq x y z
N MET A 1 11.97 12.18 2.68
CA MET A 1 10.80 12.06 1.79
C MET A 1 10.29 13.44 1.44
N GLU A 2 9.84 13.62 0.21
CA GLU A 2 9.10 14.80 -0.23
C GLU A 2 7.64 14.40 -0.46
N PHE A 3 6.70 15.15 0.10
CA PHE A 3 5.27 14.84 -0.03
C PHE A 3 4.54 15.97 -0.75
N ILE A 4 3.98 15.66 -1.91
CA ILE A 4 3.49 16.65 -2.88
C ILE A 4 1.99 16.48 -3.04
N ASN A 5 1.21 17.51 -2.71
CA ASN A 5 -0.22 17.55 -2.99
C ASN A 5 -0.48 18.19 -4.37
N LYS A 6 -1.17 17.50 -5.26
CA LYS A 6 -1.64 18.07 -6.54
C LYS A 6 -3.03 18.70 -6.41
N LEU A 7 -3.91 18.09 -5.64
CA LEU A 7 -5.29 18.54 -5.43
C LEU A 7 -5.86 17.97 -4.14
N GLU A 8 -7.02 18.47 -3.72
CA GLU A 8 -7.75 17.93 -2.57
C GLU A 8 -8.70 16.81 -2.99
N ALA A 9 -8.64 15.66 -2.30
CA ALA A 9 -9.48 14.53 -2.61
C ALA A 9 -10.92 14.82 -2.17
N GLY A 10 -11.86 14.81 -3.12
CA GLY A 10 -13.29 15.04 -2.86
C GLY A 10 -13.99 13.83 -2.23
N VAL A 11 -13.48 13.31 -1.11
CA VAL A 11 -14.01 12.14 -0.39
C VAL A 11 -14.22 12.46 1.09
N SER A 12 -15.22 11.83 1.70
CA SER A 12 -15.51 11.98 3.13
C SER A 12 -15.54 10.64 3.83
N LYS A 13 -14.72 10.48 4.87
CA LYS A 13 -14.59 9.23 5.64
C LYS A 13 -14.34 8.00 4.73
N PRO A 14 -13.32 8.03 3.88
CA PRO A 14 -13.05 6.95 2.93
C PRO A 14 -12.55 5.67 3.63
N LEU A 15 -12.47 4.59 2.87
CA LEU A 15 -11.56 3.48 3.20
C LEU A 15 -10.19 3.81 2.64
N VAL A 16 -9.13 3.64 3.43
CA VAL A 16 -7.75 3.75 2.94
C VAL A 16 -7.25 2.35 2.63
N ILE A 17 -6.68 2.15 1.45
CA ILE A 17 -6.07 0.89 1.03
C ILE A 17 -4.62 1.18 0.67
N ALA A 18 -3.68 0.61 1.42
CA ALA A 18 -2.26 0.88 1.27
C ALA A 18 -1.50 -0.42 0.98
N ALA A 19 -0.73 -0.45 -0.10
CA ALA A 19 0.15 -1.57 -0.38
C ALA A 19 1.38 -1.13 -1.17
N MET A 20 2.54 -1.63 -0.78
CA MET A 20 3.80 -1.43 -1.48
C MET A 20 4.16 -2.68 -2.28
N GLN A 21 5.07 -2.51 -3.24
CA GLN A 21 5.64 -3.65 -3.96
C GLN A 21 6.50 -4.48 -3.01
N ASP A 22 6.25 -5.79 -2.99
CA ASP A 22 6.99 -6.77 -2.20
C ASP A 22 6.83 -8.16 -2.86
N MET A 23 7.08 -9.24 -2.12
CA MET A 23 6.99 -10.63 -2.55
C MET A 23 5.74 -10.95 -3.37
N GLY A 24 5.97 -11.54 -4.53
CA GLY A 24 4.93 -11.94 -5.47
C GLY A 24 4.18 -10.79 -6.13
N ASN A 25 4.62 -9.54 -5.91
CA ASN A 25 4.00 -8.31 -6.43
C ASN A 25 2.50 -8.18 -6.09
N VAL A 26 2.04 -8.85 -5.02
CA VAL A 26 0.62 -8.95 -4.66
C VAL A 26 0.03 -7.57 -4.38
N GLY A 27 0.75 -6.73 -3.63
CA GLY A 27 0.33 -5.37 -3.30
C GLY A 27 0.03 -4.55 -4.56
N SER A 28 0.99 -4.45 -5.47
CA SER A 28 0.82 -3.69 -6.73
C SER A 28 -0.30 -4.23 -7.61
N ILE A 29 -0.47 -5.56 -7.69
CA ILE A 29 -1.58 -6.17 -8.44
C ILE A 29 -2.93 -5.72 -7.88
N VAL A 30 -3.10 -5.77 -6.55
CA VAL A 30 -4.33 -5.36 -5.88
C VAL A 30 -4.59 -3.86 -6.07
N ILE A 31 -3.57 -3.02 -5.88
CA ILE A 31 -3.68 -1.56 -6.05
C ILE A 31 -4.06 -1.21 -7.49
N ASN A 32 -3.38 -1.80 -8.48
CA ASN A 32 -3.68 -1.58 -9.89
C ASN A 32 -5.10 -2.03 -10.26
N PHE A 33 -5.54 -3.17 -9.71
CA PHE A 33 -6.91 -3.65 -9.89
C PHE A 33 -7.93 -2.66 -9.32
N ILE A 34 -7.75 -2.19 -8.09
CA ILE A 34 -8.65 -1.22 -7.44
C ILE A 34 -8.66 0.08 -8.22
N ASN A 35 -7.49 0.62 -8.56
CA ASN A 35 -7.38 1.88 -9.31
C ASN A 35 -8.12 1.82 -10.64
N LYS A 36 -7.99 0.71 -11.37
CA LYS A 36 -8.67 0.49 -12.65
C LYS A 36 -10.20 0.42 -12.50
N HIS A 37 -10.70 -0.35 -11.54
CA HIS A 37 -12.14 -0.62 -11.43
C HIS A 37 -12.91 0.43 -10.62
N MET A 38 -12.23 1.16 -9.73
CA MET A 38 -12.80 2.27 -8.97
C MET A 38 -12.55 3.63 -9.65
N HIS A 39 -11.95 3.61 -10.85
CA HIS A 39 -11.63 4.81 -11.65
C HIS A 39 -10.94 5.89 -10.82
N THR A 40 -9.97 5.48 -10.00
CA THR A 40 -9.32 6.41 -9.08
C THR A 40 -8.48 7.41 -9.86
N VAL A 41 -8.36 8.63 -9.35
CA VAL A 41 -7.53 9.69 -9.93
C VAL A 41 -6.48 10.13 -8.91
N PRO A 42 -5.28 10.51 -9.38
CA PRO A 42 -4.19 10.86 -8.46
C PRO A 42 -4.40 12.23 -7.83
N PHE A 43 -3.98 12.38 -6.58
CA PHE A 43 -4.09 13.65 -5.85
C PHE A 43 -2.88 14.03 -5.01
N ARG A 44 -2.03 13.06 -4.64
CA ARG A 44 -0.83 13.28 -3.83
C ARG A 44 0.26 12.27 -4.21
N TYR A 45 1.51 12.66 -4.05
CA TYR A 45 2.69 11.83 -4.30
C TYR A 45 3.60 11.85 -3.08
N ALA A 46 4.22 10.71 -2.79
CA ALA A 46 5.36 10.62 -1.89
C ALA A 46 6.59 10.27 -2.74
N LYS A 47 7.60 11.14 -2.77
CA LYS A 47 8.80 10.98 -3.59
C LYS A 47 10.01 10.75 -2.70
N SER A 48 10.84 9.79 -3.07
CA SER A 48 12.12 9.59 -2.42
C SER A 48 13.08 10.72 -2.79
N THR A 49 13.75 11.28 -1.78
CA THR A 49 14.77 12.32 -1.96
C THR A 49 16.17 11.73 -2.09
N LYS A 50 16.30 10.40 -2.07
CA LYS A 50 17.58 9.69 -2.08
C LYS A 50 17.49 8.56 -3.10
N PRO A 51 18.09 8.68 -4.28
CA PRO A 51 18.04 7.61 -5.27
C PRO A 51 18.77 6.38 -4.71
N PRO A 52 18.13 5.20 -4.64
CA PRO A 52 18.74 4.03 -4.05
C PRO A 52 19.71 3.30 -4.99
N TYR A 53 19.59 3.53 -6.30
CA TYR A 53 20.44 2.95 -7.33
C TYR A 53 20.49 3.84 -8.58
N VAL A 54 21.32 3.46 -9.54
CA VAL A 54 21.41 4.08 -10.86
C VAL A 54 21.32 2.99 -11.93
N TYR A 55 20.77 3.31 -13.09
CA TYR A 55 20.83 2.45 -14.27
C TYR A 55 22.06 2.80 -15.10
N ASP A 56 22.92 1.82 -15.39
CA ASP A 56 23.91 1.96 -16.45
C ASP A 56 23.24 1.70 -17.80
N LYS A 57 23.36 2.66 -18.73
CA LYS A 57 22.83 2.59 -20.10
C LYS A 57 23.94 2.38 -21.14
N GLY A 58 25.07 1.80 -20.73
CA GLY A 58 26.19 1.51 -21.61
C GLY A 58 27.11 2.72 -21.80
N GLY A 59 27.50 3.37 -20.70
CA GLY A 59 28.44 4.50 -20.71
C GLY A 59 27.88 5.83 -20.21
N TYR A 60 26.60 5.87 -19.83
CA TYR A 60 26.03 6.95 -19.02
C TYR A 60 25.04 6.37 -18.02
N ILE A 61 24.84 7.11 -16.92
CA ILE A 61 23.92 6.70 -15.85
C ILE A 61 22.58 7.43 -15.99
N GLU A 62 21.52 6.73 -15.64
CA GLU A 62 20.19 7.30 -15.42
C GLU A 62 19.80 7.07 -13.96
N ILE A 63 19.35 8.13 -13.28
CA ILE A 63 18.92 8.05 -11.89
C ILE A 63 17.39 7.88 -11.90
N PRO A 64 16.85 6.73 -11.44
CA PRO A 64 15.41 6.54 -11.35
C PRO A 64 14.81 7.52 -10.34
N GLU A 65 13.61 8.00 -10.65
CA GLU A 65 12.75 8.62 -9.66
C GLU A 65 11.93 7.52 -8.97
N GLU A 66 12.05 7.42 -7.65
CA GLU A 66 11.17 6.58 -6.85
C GLU A 66 10.04 7.41 -6.25
N GLU A 67 8.82 7.08 -6.62
CA GLU A 67 7.62 7.71 -6.11
C GLU A 67 6.50 6.69 -5.85
N TRP A 68 5.66 7.03 -4.88
CA TRP A 68 4.41 6.37 -4.57
C TRP A 68 3.27 7.35 -4.77
N GLU A 69 2.15 6.85 -5.30
CA GLU A 69 1.00 7.67 -5.63
C GLU A 69 -0.14 7.43 -4.65
N TYR A 70 -0.79 8.53 -4.26
CA TYR A 70 -2.11 8.51 -3.66
C TYR A 70 -3.15 8.83 -4.71
N ARG A 71 -4.16 7.97 -4.79
CA ARG A 71 -5.31 8.13 -5.68
C ARG A 71 -6.60 8.04 -4.89
N TYR A 72 -7.67 8.64 -5.39
CA TYR A 72 -8.99 8.55 -4.76
C TYR A 72 -10.09 8.31 -5.80
N GLY A 73 -11.19 7.71 -5.37
CA GLY A 73 -12.37 7.46 -6.19
C GLY A 73 -13.34 6.56 -5.44
N ASN A 74 -14.65 6.65 -5.69
CA ASN A 74 -15.67 5.79 -5.10
C ASN A 74 -15.49 5.53 -3.58
N ASP A 75 -15.33 6.60 -2.79
CA ASP A 75 -15.12 6.56 -1.33
C ASP A 75 -13.89 5.77 -0.84
N VAL A 76 -12.90 5.55 -1.71
CA VAL A 76 -11.60 4.99 -1.33
C VAL A 76 -10.47 5.99 -1.56
N ILE A 77 -9.46 5.92 -0.69
CA ILE A 77 -8.12 6.46 -0.93
C ILE A 77 -7.20 5.25 -1.06
N VAL A 78 -6.40 5.24 -2.12
CA VAL A 78 -5.47 4.16 -2.43
C VAL A 78 -4.05 4.73 -2.39
N PHE A 79 -3.17 4.09 -1.64
CA PHE A 79 -1.76 4.42 -1.57
C PHE A 79 -0.90 3.27 -2.09
N GLY A 80 0.02 3.61 -2.98
CA GLY A 80 0.98 2.68 -3.55
C GLY A 80 0.70 2.38 -5.01
N GLY A 81 1.23 1.25 -5.49
CA GLY A 81 1.49 1.10 -6.92
C GLY A 81 2.69 1.96 -7.36
N GLY A 82 3.20 1.71 -8.55
CA GLY A 82 4.49 2.25 -9.00
C GLY A 82 5.66 1.29 -8.75
N ALA A 83 6.88 1.75 -9.01
CA ALA A 83 8.11 0.95 -8.97
C ALA A 83 8.95 1.16 -7.69
N GLY A 84 8.47 1.95 -6.72
CA GLY A 84 9.22 2.26 -5.51
C GLY A 84 9.13 1.15 -4.46
N GLN A 85 10.29 0.77 -3.92
CA GLN A 85 10.39 -0.08 -2.73
C GLN A 85 11.30 0.62 -1.71
N PRO A 86 10.79 1.00 -0.53
CA PRO A 86 11.59 1.74 0.44
C PRO A 86 12.79 0.89 0.88
N GLN A 87 13.98 1.45 0.81
CA GLN A 87 15.22 0.71 1.08
C GLN A 87 15.68 0.84 2.53
N GLN A 88 15.29 1.94 3.19
CA GLN A 88 15.72 2.27 4.55
C GLN A 88 14.53 2.31 5.51
N SER A 89 14.74 1.90 6.77
CA SER A 89 13.68 1.86 7.77
C SER A 89 13.06 3.24 8.06
N ASN A 90 13.84 4.32 7.97
CA ASN A 90 13.33 5.69 8.14
C ASN A 90 12.39 6.08 6.99
N GLU A 91 12.73 5.76 5.75
CA GLU A 91 11.87 6.01 4.59
C GLU A 91 10.56 5.22 4.70
N LEU A 92 10.64 3.94 5.09
CA LEU A 92 9.45 3.13 5.36
C LEU A 92 8.58 3.75 6.47
N ASN A 93 9.19 4.21 7.57
CA ASN A 93 8.47 4.86 8.66
C ASN A 93 7.82 6.17 8.21
N ASP A 94 8.52 6.99 7.42
CA ASP A 94 7.99 8.24 6.86
C ASP A 94 6.75 7.96 5.97
N LEU A 95 6.82 6.93 5.11
CA LEU A 95 5.67 6.51 4.29
C LEU A 95 4.50 6.01 5.14
N CYS A 96 4.77 5.20 6.16
CA CYS A 96 3.73 4.70 7.07
C CYS A 96 3.04 5.84 7.83
N GLN A 97 3.84 6.80 8.30
CA GLN A 97 3.33 7.98 8.99
C GLN A 97 2.48 8.84 8.05
N ASP A 98 2.91 9.02 6.79
CA ASP A 98 2.15 9.76 5.80
C ASP A 98 0.79 9.12 5.50
N VAL A 99 0.72 7.79 5.37
CA VAL A 99 -0.54 7.06 5.20
C VAL A 99 -1.48 7.29 6.39
N ILE A 100 -0.94 7.26 7.61
CA ILE A 100 -1.71 7.52 8.84
C ILE A 100 -2.22 8.96 8.86
N ASP A 101 -1.40 9.93 8.46
CA ASP A 101 -1.77 11.34 8.47
C ASP A 101 -2.80 11.67 7.39
N VAL A 102 -2.70 11.05 6.20
CA VAL A 102 -3.75 11.10 5.17
C VAL A 102 -5.06 10.49 5.69
N ALA A 103 -4.98 9.32 6.34
CA ALA A 103 -6.16 8.67 6.91
C ALA A 103 -6.85 9.56 7.96
N LYS A 104 -6.07 10.21 8.84
CA LYS A 104 -6.58 11.18 9.82
C LYS A 104 -7.21 12.40 9.14
N LYS A 105 -6.52 13.00 8.14
CA LYS A 105 -6.99 14.18 7.42
C LYS A 105 -8.40 13.97 6.86
N TYR A 106 -8.65 12.82 6.25
CA TYR A 106 -9.96 12.50 5.64
C TYR A 106 -10.91 11.74 6.58
N SER A 107 -10.55 11.59 7.86
CA SER A 107 -11.33 10.86 8.86
C SER A 107 -11.71 9.45 8.39
N ALA A 108 -10.74 8.73 7.83
CA ALA A 108 -10.94 7.40 7.25
C ALA A 108 -11.57 6.42 8.25
N LYS A 109 -12.47 5.56 7.75
CA LYS A 109 -13.15 4.56 8.57
C LYS A 109 -12.20 3.41 8.95
N PHE A 110 -11.40 2.98 7.99
CA PHE A 110 -10.46 1.87 8.11
C PHE A 110 -9.24 2.10 7.21
N ILE A 111 -8.10 1.55 7.64
CA ILE A 111 -6.91 1.37 6.82
C ILE A 111 -6.76 -0.14 6.59
N TYR A 112 -6.81 -0.54 5.32
CA TYR A 112 -6.48 -1.89 4.88
C TYR A 112 -5.08 -1.90 4.30
N THR A 113 -4.25 -2.82 4.78
CA THR A 113 -2.95 -3.12 4.16
C THR A 113 -3.01 -4.48 3.48
N VAL A 114 -2.36 -4.58 2.31
CA VAL A 114 -2.36 -5.81 1.51
C VAL A 114 -0.94 -6.13 1.06
N GLY A 115 -0.56 -7.40 1.13
CA GLY A 115 0.77 -7.84 0.77
C GLY A 115 0.85 -9.35 0.53
N GLY A 116 2.00 -9.80 0.06
CA GLY A 116 2.29 -11.22 -0.11
C GLY A 116 2.72 -11.85 1.22
N TYR A 117 2.19 -13.03 1.53
CA TYR A 117 2.61 -13.81 2.69
C TYR A 117 3.39 -15.04 2.23
N ARG A 118 4.69 -15.09 2.53
CA ARG A 118 5.53 -16.25 2.20
C ARG A 118 5.25 -17.37 3.19
N THR A 119 4.97 -18.56 2.65
CA THR A 119 4.65 -19.75 3.44
C THR A 119 5.21 -21.00 2.77
N SER A 120 5.58 -21.99 3.58
CA SER A 120 6.03 -23.31 3.11
C SER A 120 4.86 -24.25 2.80
N ARG A 121 3.64 -23.90 3.21
CA ARG A 121 2.44 -24.70 2.95
C ARG A 121 2.09 -24.62 1.46
N GLN A 122 1.83 -25.78 0.85
CA GLN A 122 1.43 -25.85 -0.55
C GLN A 122 -0.10 -25.81 -0.66
N PHE A 123 -0.60 -24.81 -1.39
CA PHE A 123 -2.05 -24.58 -1.56
C PHE A 123 -2.58 -25.04 -2.93
N GLY A 124 -1.70 -25.52 -3.82
CA GLY A 124 -2.08 -25.95 -5.16
C GLY A 124 -2.80 -24.84 -5.93
N LYS A 125 -4.02 -25.12 -6.41
CA LYS A 125 -4.85 -24.19 -7.18
C LYS A 125 -5.73 -23.26 -6.33
N TYR A 126 -5.65 -23.36 -5.00
CA TYR A 126 -6.55 -22.67 -4.08
C TYR A 126 -5.75 -21.78 -3.12
N PRO A 127 -5.22 -20.63 -3.57
CA PRO A 127 -4.48 -19.74 -2.68
C PRO A 127 -5.37 -19.28 -1.52
N THR A 128 -4.79 -19.21 -0.33
CA THR A 128 -5.47 -18.76 0.90
C THR A 128 -5.08 -17.32 1.23
N THR A 129 -6.03 -16.56 1.77
CA THR A 129 -5.79 -15.21 2.32
C THR A 129 -5.81 -15.25 3.83
N TYR A 130 -4.86 -14.55 4.46
CA TYR A 130 -4.79 -14.38 5.91
C TYR A 130 -5.10 -12.95 6.31
N VAL A 131 -5.67 -12.77 7.51
CA VAL A 131 -5.92 -11.45 8.08
C VAL A 131 -5.25 -11.31 9.44
N THR A 132 -4.64 -10.14 9.66
CA THR A 132 -4.15 -9.66 10.95
C THR A 132 -4.85 -8.34 11.26
N THR A 133 -5.21 -8.12 12.53
CA THR A 133 -5.94 -6.94 12.98
C THR A 133 -5.21 -6.22 14.11
N THR A 134 -5.44 -4.91 14.27
CA THR A 134 -4.81 -4.08 15.30
C THR A 134 -5.49 -4.15 16.67
N SER A 135 -6.65 -4.80 16.79
CA SER A 135 -7.36 -4.96 18.06
C SER A 135 -8.10 -6.30 18.16
N LYS A 136 -8.36 -6.74 19.39
CA LYS A 136 -9.17 -7.94 19.66
C LYS A 136 -10.61 -7.79 19.15
N GLU A 137 -11.17 -6.59 19.23
CA GLU A 137 -12.52 -6.34 18.73
C GLU A 137 -12.61 -6.55 17.21
N LEU A 138 -11.61 -6.07 16.46
CA LEU A 138 -11.56 -6.31 15.01
C LEU A 138 -11.34 -7.78 14.67
N LEU A 139 -10.51 -8.48 15.45
CA LEU A 139 -10.31 -9.92 15.29
C LEU A 139 -11.63 -10.69 15.41
N GLU A 140 -12.45 -10.38 16.41
CA GLU A 140 -13.76 -11.02 16.58
C GLU A 140 -14.74 -10.72 15.45
N ARG A 141 -14.65 -9.54 14.82
CA ARG A 141 -15.43 -9.22 13.63
C ARG A 141 -14.95 -10.02 12.43
N VAL A 142 -13.63 -10.13 12.22
CA VAL A 142 -13.04 -10.89 11.11
C VAL A 142 -13.33 -12.39 11.21
N ARG A 143 -13.29 -12.97 12.42
CA ARG A 143 -13.61 -14.40 12.64
C ARG A 143 -15.01 -14.79 12.16
N ARG A 144 -15.96 -13.85 12.20
CA ARG A 144 -17.34 -14.07 11.71
C ARG A 144 -17.44 -14.06 10.17
N LEU A 145 -16.40 -13.60 9.48
CA LEU A 145 -16.33 -13.59 8.02
C LEU A 145 -15.77 -14.90 7.45
N GLU A 146 -15.45 -15.89 8.31
CA GLU A 146 -14.87 -17.18 7.92
C GLU A 146 -13.53 -17.07 7.17
N ILE A 147 -12.79 -15.97 7.40
CA ILE A 147 -11.45 -15.75 6.87
C ILE A 147 -10.41 -16.27 7.86
N GLU A 148 -9.42 -17.03 7.37
CA GLU A 148 -8.31 -17.51 8.20
C GLU A 148 -7.49 -16.33 8.75
N THR A 149 -7.19 -16.38 10.04
CA THR A 149 -6.26 -15.42 10.67
C THR A 149 -4.83 -15.91 10.48
N THR A 150 -3.86 -14.98 10.46
CA THR A 150 -2.44 -15.34 10.31
C THR A 150 -2.01 -16.39 11.35
N PRO A 151 -1.44 -17.54 10.93
CA PRO A 151 -1.28 -18.71 11.80
C PRO A 151 -0.08 -18.62 12.76
N GLN A 152 0.87 -17.72 12.51
CA GLN A 152 2.10 -17.59 13.29
C GLN A 152 2.04 -16.41 14.25
N GLN A 153 2.49 -16.64 15.48
CA GLN A 153 2.87 -15.58 16.42
C GLN A 153 4.39 -15.40 16.29
N SER A 154 4.82 -14.16 16.08
CA SER A 154 6.23 -13.73 16.00
C SER A 154 6.73 -13.24 17.34
#